data_AF-A0A1Q7IQT0-F1
#
_entry.id   AF-A0A1Q7IQT0-F1
#
_cell.length_a   1.000
_cell.length_b   1.000
_cell.length_c   1.000
_cell.angle_alpha   90.00
_cell.angle_beta   90.00
_cell.angle_gamma   90.00
#
_symmetry.space_group_name_H-M   'P 1'
#
loop_
_entity.id
_entity.type
_entity.pdbx_description
1 polymer ?
#
loop_
_entity_poly.entity_id
_entity_poly.type
_entity_poly.pdbx_seq_one_letter_code
_entity_poly.pdbx_strand_id
1 'polypeptide(L)'
;MPDGDVLGLLVATRDEPGVLYRISEVIFNHGANVTYIAGGAHRENVAELQLEVTGAGDEVSLMADLEGLDGVTEVSRVPTFQRIYGKRVIVIGGGAQVGMVAQGAISEADRHNIRGERISVDTIPLVGEEQLAQAVRAVARLHRARALVLAGALMGGDISNAVREIREAGIFVICTNMAGSVPDAADVVVSDPVEAGVMAVMLIADTASFSIEHVRGRRF
;
A
#
# COMPACT_ATOMS: atom_id res chain seq x y z
N MET A 1 -7.86 5.53 -11.14
CA MET A 1 -9.03 6.39 -11.37
C MET A 1 -8.71 7.74 -10.74
N PRO A 2 -9.18 8.86 -11.31
CA PRO A 2 -9.07 10.14 -10.61
C PRO A 2 -9.82 10.04 -9.27
N ASP A 3 -9.24 10.55 -8.19
CA ASP A 3 -9.80 10.49 -6.82
C ASP A 3 -11.20 11.13 -6.69
N GLY A 4 -11.67 11.88 -7.70
CA GLY A 4 -12.96 12.57 -7.69
C GLY A 4 -14.18 11.66 -7.76
N ASP A 5 -14.03 10.39 -8.15
CA ASP A 5 -15.13 9.44 -8.34
C ASP A 5 -15.27 8.40 -7.21
N VAL A 6 -14.45 8.51 -6.16
CA VAL A 6 -14.40 7.56 -5.04
C VAL A 6 -14.90 8.21 -3.75
N LEU A 7 -15.98 7.67 -3.18
CA LEU A 7 -16.53 8.06 -1.88
C LEU A 7 -15.89 7.23 -0.77
N GLY A 8 -15.18 7.88 0.15
CA GLY A 8 -14.67 7.27 1.38
C GLY A 8 -15.69 7.33 2.51
N LEU A 9 -15.92 6.19 3.16
CA LEU A 9 -16.84 6.03 4.28
C LEU A 9 -16.15 5.33 5.45
N LEU A 10 -16.47 5.78 6.66
CA LEU A 10 -16.19 5.08 7.90
C LEU A 10 -17.53 4.69 8.51
N VAL A 11 -17.73 3.39 8.73
CA VAL A 11 -18.99 2.84 9.22
C VAL A 11 -18.71 2.12 10.53
N ALA A 12 -19.22 2.66 11.63
CA ALA A 12 -19.20 2.01 12.93
C ALA A 12 -20.43 1.12 13.07
N THR A 13 -20.22 -0.10 13.56
CA THR A 13 -21.27 -1.11 13.68
C THR A 13 -21.16 -1.90 14.97
N ARG A 14 -22.26 -2.56 15.36
CA ARG A 14 -22.21 -3.68 16.29
C ARG A 14 -21.48 -4.85 15.62
N ASP A 15 -20.70 -5.59 16.39
CA ASP A 15 -19.98 -6.78 15.92
C ASP A 15 -20.92 -8.00 15.94
N GLU A 16 -21.77 -8.09 14.92
CA GLU A 16 -22.82 -9.10 14.80
C GLU A 16 -22.83 -9.75 13.40
N PRO A 17 -23.19 -11.04 13.28
CA PRO A 17 -23.31 -11.70 11.99
C PRO A 17 -24.26 -10.97 11.02
N GLY A 18 -23.82 -10.84 9.76
CA GLY A 18 -24.64 -10.34 8.67
C GLY A 18 -24.66 -8.81 8.50
N VAL A 19 -24.03 -8.03 9.39
CA VAL A 19 -23.96 -6.57 9.25
C VAL A 19 -23.23 -6.18 7.95
N LEU A 20 -22.06 -6.77 7.68
CA LEU A 20 -21.31 -6.50 6.44
C LEU A 20 -22.09 -6.90 5.19
N TYR A 21 -22.87 -7.99 5.25
CA TYR A 21 -23.75 -8.40 4.15
C TYR A 21 -24.82 -7.35 3.85
N ARG A 22 -25.46 -6.78 4.88
CA ARG A 22 -26.46 -5.73 4.70
C ARG A 22 -25.85 -4.44 4.13
N ILE A 23 -24.66 -4.08 4.61
CA ILE A 23 -23.92 -2.94 4.07
C ILE A 23 -23.61 -3.13 2.59
N SER A 24 -23.10 -4.31 2.19
CA SER A 24 -22.79 -4.57 0.78
C SER A 24 -24.04 -4.65 -0.10
N GLU A 25 -25.17 -5.14 0.42
CA GLU A 25 -26.46 -5.15 -0.27
C GLU A 25 -26.98 -3.72 -0.53
N VAL A 26 -26.88 -2.82 0.45
CA VAL A 26 -27.23 -1.39 0.25
C VAL A 26 -26.34 -0.77 -0.82
N ILE A 27 -25.02 -0.94 -0.75
CA ILE A 27 -24.08 -0.43 -1.77
C ILE A 27 -24.45 -0.93 -3.16
N PHE A 28 -24.79 -2.22 -3.30
CA PHE A 28 -25.25 -2.82 -4.54
C PHE A 28 -26.56 -2.19 -5.07
N ASN A 29 -27.55 -1.98 -4.19
CA ASN A 29 -28.84 -1.39 -4.57
C ASN A 29 -28.72 0.06 -5.06
N HIS A 30 -27.67 0.78 -4.64
CA HIS A 30 -27.31 2.11 -5.15
C HIS A 30 -26.49 2.08 -6.44
N GLY A 31 -26.27 0.90 -7.02
CA GLY A 31 -25.47 0.73 -8.24
C GLY A 31 -23.98 1.04 -8.05
N ALA A 32 -23.52 1.10 -6.80
CA ALA A 32 -22.14 1.42 -6.45
C ALA A 32 -21.30 0.14 -6.32
N ASN A 33 -19.99 0.29 -6.45
CA ASN A 33 -19.03 -0.80 -6.33
C ASN A 33 -17.98 -0.51 -5.25
N VAL A 34 -17.64 -1.51 -4.44
CA VAL A 34 -16.61 -1.41 -3.41
C VAL A 34 -15.23 -1.54 -4.04
N THR A 35 -14.41 -0.49 -3.94
CA THR A 35 -13.01 -0.51 -4.40
C THR A 35 -12.03 -0.83 -3.28
N TYR A 36 -12.41 -0.58 -2.03
CA TYR A 36 -11.62 -0.95 -0.86
C TYR A 36 -12.51 -1.18 0.36
N ILE A 37 -12.13 -2.16 1.16
CA ILE A 37 -12.69 -2.38 2.48
C ILE A 37 -11.58 -2.84 3.43
N ALA A 38 -11.54 -2.28 4.63
CA ALA A 38 -10.74 -2.79 5.73
C ALA A 38 -11.38 -2.45 7.06
N GLY A 39 -11.03 -3.22 8.09
CA GLY A 39 -11.58 -3.04 9.43
C GLY A 39 -12.18 -4.33 9.98
N GLY A 40 -12.86 -4.20 11.11
CA GLY A 40 -13.40 -5.32 11.87
C GLY A 40 -13.53 -4.96 13.35
N ALA A 41 -13.79 -5.98 14.17
CA ALA A 41 -13.97 -5.83 15.61
C ALA A 41 -12.75 -5.18 16.27
N HIS A 42 -12.95 -4.05 16.94
CA HIS A 42 -11.90 -3.29 17.63
C HIS A 42 -12.05 -3.35 19.16
N ARG A 43 -13.28 -3.51 19.66
CA ARG A 43 -13.65 -3.56 21.09
C ARG A 43 -14.82 -4.53 21.28
N GLU A 44 -15.09 -4.96 22.51
CA GLU A 44 -16.22 -5.85 22.83
C GLU A 44 -17.52 -5.33 22.19
N ASN A 45 -17.99 -6.05 21.17
CA ASN A 45 -19.23 -5.82 20.42
C ASN A 45 -19.26 -4.63 19.45
N VAL A 46 -18.12 -3.99 19.12
CA VAL A 46 -18.07 -2.90 18.13
C VAL A 46 -17.03 -3.18 17.05
N ALA A 47 -17.45 -3.03 15.80
CA ALA A 47 -16.61 -3.08 14.61
C ALA A 47 -16.61 -1.73 13.89
N GLU A 48 -15.49 -1.40 13.25
CA GLU A 48 -15.37 -0.22 12.41
C GLU A 48 -14.86 -0.66 11.03
N LEU A 49 -15.56 -0.21 9.99
CA LEU A 49 -15.28 -0.55 8.60
C LEU A 49 -14.96 0.72 7.81
N GLN A 50 -13.75 0.79 7.29
CA GLN A 50 -13.35 1.77 6.29
C GLN A 50 -13.69 1.22 4.91
N LEU A 51 -14.54 1.92 4.18
CA LEU A 51 -15.01 1.58 2.84
C LEU A 51 -14.61 2.68 1.85
N GLU A 52 -14.26 2.28 0.64
CA GLU A 52 -14.19 3.20 -0.50
C GLU A 52 -15.08 2.64 -1.62
N VAL A 53 -16.00 3.46 -2.11
CA VAL A 53 -17.02 3.06 -3.09
C VAL A 53 -17.00 3.98 -4.31
N THR A 54 -17.33 3.44 -5.47
CA THR A 54 -17.39 4.16 -6.76
C THR A 54 -18.76 3.97 -7.41
N GLY A 55 -19.17 4.92 -8.25
CA GLY A 55 -20.41 4.79 -9.04
C GLY A 55 -21.70 5.08 -8.28
N ALA A 56 -21.64 5.53 -7.03
CA ALA A 56 -22.80 6.01 -6.30
C ALA A 56 -23.32 7.32 -6.92
N GLY A 57 -24.46 7.26 -7.62
CA GLY A 57 -25.05 8.45 -8.27
C GLY A 57 -25.59 9.47 -7.27
N ASP A 58 -26.11 8.99 -6.12
CA ASP A 58 -26.57 9.82 -5.01
C ASP A 58 -25.90 9.36 -3.70
N GLU A 59 -24.78 10.00 -3.37
CA GLU A 59 -24.01 9.72 -2.16
C GLU A 59 -24.82 9.96 -0.87
N VAL A 60 -25.74 10.93 -0.89
CA VAL A 60 -26.52 11.32 0.30
C VAL A 60 -27.55 10.24 0.63
N SER A 61 -28.28 9.77 -0.38
CA SER A 61 -29.23 8.68 -0.21
C SER A 61 -28.54 7.37 0.19
N LEU A 62 -27.37 7.05 -0.40
CA LEU A 62 -26.58 5.89 0.00
C LEU A 62 -26.21 5.93 1.49
N MET A 63 -25.70 7.07 1.96
CA MET A 63 -25.31 7.23 3.36
C MET A 63 -26.52 7.12 4.30
N ALA A 64 -27.65 7.73 3.96
CA ALA A 64 -28.87 7.66 4.76
C ALA A 64 -29.40 6.22 4.88
N ASP A 65 -29.37 5.45 3.78
CA ASP A 65 -29.79 4.04 3.80
C ASP A 65 -28.84 3.17 4.64
N LEU A 66 -27.53 3.46 4.60
CA LEU A 66 -26.55 2.79 5.46
C LEU A 66 -26.79 3.10 6.94
N GLU A 67 -27.07 4.36 7.29
CA GLU A 67 -27.42 4.78 8.66
C GLU A 67 -28.71 4.11 9.17
N GLY A 68 -29.64 3.79 8.27
CA GLY A 68 -30.90 3.11 8.60
C GLY A 68 -30.78 1.60 8.85
N LEU A 69 -29.61 0.99 8.61
CA LEU A 69 -29.42 -0.46 8.79
C LEU A 69 -29.36 -0.84 10.27
N ASP A 70 -30.09 -1.88 10.65
CA ASP A 70 -29.91 -2.49 11.97
C ASP A 70 -28.48 -3.04 12.11
N GLY A 71 -27.81 -2.65 13.19
CA GLY A 71 -26.41 -2.95 13.45
C GLY A 71 -25.45 -1.82 13.12
N VAL A 72 -25.81 -0.85 12.28
CA VAL A 72 -25.00 0.35 12.03
C VAL A 72 -25.27 1.37 13.14
N THR A 73 -24.21 1.96 13.68
CA THR A 73 -24.30 2.96 14.75
C THR A 73 -23.90 4.35 14.27
N GLU A 74 -23.00 4.46 13.29
CA GLU A 74 -22.55 5.72 12.72
C GLU A 74 -22.03 5.53 11.30
N VAL A 75 -22.32 6.47 10.41
CA VAL A 75 -21.72 6.57 9.08
C VAL A 75 -21.10 7.95 8.92
N SER A 76 -19.81 7.98 8.58
CA SER A 76 -19.05 9.22 8.40
C SER A 76 -18.41 9.25 7.03
N ARG A 77 -18.56 10.36 6.30
CA ARG A 77 -17.79 10.60 5.08
C ARG A 77 -16.36 10.97 5.48
N VAL A 78 -15.39 10.27 4.91
CA VAL A 78 -13.96 10.49 5.18
C VAL A 78 -13.17 10.60 3.87
N PRO A 79 -12.01 11.27 3.88
CA PRO A 79 -11.08 11.20 2.75
C PRO A 79 -10.61 9.76 2.49
N THR A 80 -10.38 9.41 1.22
CA THR A 80 -9.80 8.10 0.84
C THR A 80 -8.37 7.97 1.35
N PHE A 81 -7.90 6.73 1.51
CA PHE A 81 -6.51 6.47 1.87
C PHE A 81 -5.54 6.94 0.78
N GLN A 82 -5.95 6.85 -0.48
CA GLN A 82 -5.17 7.41 -1.59
C GLN A 82 -5.02 8.93 -1.45
N ARG A 83 -6.09 9.66 -1.06
CA ARG A 83 -6.02 11.11 -0.89
C ARG A 83 -5.15 11.54 0.29
N ILE A 84 -5.13 10.78 1.39
CA ILE A 84 -4.38 11.14 2.61
C ILE A 84 -2.93 10.62 2.57
N TYR A 85 -2.76 9.32 2.32
CA TYR A 85 -1.47 8.65 2.40
C TYR A 85 -0.88 8.26 1.04
N GLY A 86 -1.67 8.31 -0.04
CA GLY A 86 -1.18 8.11 -1.40
C GLY A 86 -0.57 6.75 -1.68
N LYS A 87 0.42 6.70 -2.57
CA LYS A 87 1.14 5.46 -2.91
C LYS A 87 2.10 5.09 -1.77
N ARG A 88 2.48 3.81 -1.65
CA ARG A 88 3.38 3.35 -0.58
C ARG A 88 4.66 2.76 -1.14
N VAL A 89 5.79 3.21 -0.59
CA VAL A 89 7.07 2.50 -0.63
C VAL A 89 7.18 1.64 0.62
N ILE A 90 7.48 0.36 0.45
CA ILE A 90 7.74 -0.58 1.54
C ILE A 90 9.25 -0.82 1.64
N VAL A 91 9.80 -0.83 2.84
CA VAL A 91 11.22 -1.12 3.08
C VAL A 91 11.36 -2.29 4.05
N ILE A 92 12.07 -3.34 3.65
CA ILE A 92 12.26 -4.56 4.44
C ILE A 92 13.74 -4.95 4.47
N GLY A 93 14.24 -5.35 5.64
CA GLY A 93 15.56 -5.96 5.77
C GLY A 93 16.26 -5.65 7.09
N GLY A 94 17.59 -5.54 7.06
CA GLY A 94 18.39 -5.27 8.26
C GLY A 94 18.19 -3.84 8.77
N GLY A 95 17.93 -3.68 10.07
CA GLY A 95 17.47 -2.40 10.66
C GLY A 95 18.34 -1.18 10.33
N ALA A 96 19.67 -1.31 10.29
CA ALA A 96 20.56 -0.21 9.93
C ALA A 96 20.38 0.24 8.46
N GLN A 97 20.29 -0.70 7.52
CA GLN A 97 20.08 -0.36 6.11
C GLN A 97 18.66 0.10 5.83
N VAL A 98 17.66 -0.50 6.49
CA VAL A 98 16.25 -0.03 6.46
C VAL A 98 16.16 1.44 6.85
N GLY A 99 16.87 1.86 7.91
CA GLY A 99 16.91 3.26 8.34
C GLY A 99 17.51 4.20 7.29
N MET A 100 18.59 3.80 6.63
CA MET A 100 19.23 4.60 5.57
C MET A 100 18.33 4.74 4.33
N VAL A 101 17.69 3.64 3.90
CA VAL A 101 16.71 3.68 2.81
C VAL A 101 15.54 4.57 3.17
N ALA A 102 15.01 4.44 4.39
CA ALA A 102 13.90 5.26 4.86
C ALA A 102 14.26 6.75 4.84
N GLN A 103 15.48 7.13 5.23
CA GLN A 103 15.93 8.52 5.17
C GLN A 103 15.87 9.09 3.74
N GLY A 104 16.39 8.36 2.75
CA GLY A 104 16.35 8.78 1.35
C GLY A 104 14.92 8.87 0.81
N ALA A 105 14.13 7.82 1.06
CA ALA A 105 12.73 7.77 0.63
C ALA A 105 11.89 8.88 1.26
N ILE A 106 12.00 9.12 2.56
CA ILE A 106 11.26 10.19 3.26
C ILE A 106 11.65 11.56 2.68
N SER A 107 12.95 11.80 2.47
CA SER A 107 13.41 13.08 1.93
C SER A 107 12.90 13.35 0.51
N GLU A 108 12.81 12.32 -0.33
CA GLU A 108 12.27 12.49 -1.69
C GLU A 108 10.74 12.61 -1.64
N ALA A 109 10.06 11.76 -0.86
CA ALA A 109 8.61 11.79 -0.72
C ALA A 109 8.13 13.15 -0.22
N ASP A 110 8.84 13.80 0.71
CA ASP A 110 8.50 15.14 1.20
C ASP A 110 8.46 16.19 0.07
N ARG A 111 9.45 16.17 -0.83
CA ARG A 111 9.51 17.07 -1.99
C ARG A 111 8.30 16.91 -2.91
N HIS A 112 7.88 15.67 -3.14
CA HIS A 112 6.70 15.34 -3.94
C HIS A 112 5.40 15.70 -3.21
N ASN A 113 5.34 15.44 -1.90
CA ASN A 113 4.16 15.62 -1.07
C ASN A 113 3.75 17.09 -0.93
N ILE A 114 4.72 18.00 -0.77
CA ILE A 114 4.46 19.46 -0.70
C ILE A 114 3.86 20.01 -2.00
N ARG A 115 4.05 19.31 -3.13
CA ARG A 115 3.54 19.70 -4.46
C ARG A 115 2.20 19.08 -4.81
N GLY A 116 1.58 18.34 -3.89
CA GLY A 116 0.21 17.81 -4.02
C GLY A 116 0.13 16.32 -4.32
N GLU A 117 1.21 15.66 -4.73
CA GLU A 117 1.26 14.19 -4.76
C GLU A 117 1.25 13.64 -3.31
N ARG A 118 0.98 12.35 -3.13
CA ARG A 118 1.06 11.70 -1.81
C ARG A 118 1.80 10.37 -1.94
N ILE A 119 2.88 10.25 -1.17
CA ILE A 119 3.69 9.03 -1.06
C ILE A 119 4.05 8.84 0.41
N SER A 120 3.73 7.67 0.96
CA SER A 120 4.15 7.24 2.29
C SER A 120 5.28 6.21 2.22
N VAL A 121 6.06 6.12 3.29
CA VAL A 121 7.18 5.18 3.43
C VAL A 121 6.95 4.35 4.67
N ASP A 122 6.77 3.05 4.48
CA ASP A 122 6.48 2.11 5.56
C ASP A 122 7.63 1.12 5.68
N THR A 123 8.12 0.89 6.90
CA THR A 123 9.35 0.11 7.12
C THR A 123 9.14 -0.99 8.14
N ILE A 124 9.79 -2.13 7.95
CA ILE A 124 9.89 -3.16 8.98
C ILE A 124 11.28 -3.82 8.97
N PRO A 125 12.01 -3.82 10.11
CA PRO A 125 13.26 -4.57 10.20
C PRO A 125 12.95 -6.06 10.39
N LEU A 126 13.46 -6.90 9.49
CA LEU A 126 13.28 -8.35 9.50
C LEU A 126 14.56 -9.05 9.04
N VAL A 127 14.81 -10.24 9.57
CA VAL A 127 15.94 -11.11 9.21
C VAL A 127 15.47 -12.55 9.11
N GLY A 128 16.26 -13.40 8.44
CA GLY A 128 15.91 -14.81 8.21
C GLY A 128 15.14 -15.02 6.91
N GLU A 129 15.53 -16.05 6.17
CA GLU A 129 15.06 -16.30 4.80
C GLU A 129 13.54 -16.47 4.71
N GLU A 130 12.97 -17.35 5.54
CA GLU A 130 11.54 -17.66 5.53
C GLU A 130 10.70 -16.43 5.89
N GLN A 131 11.07 -15.72 6.96
CA GLN A 131 10.34 -14.53 7.40
C GLN A 131 10.40 -13.41 6.36
N LEU A 132 11.56 -13.20 5.74
CA LEU A 132 11.71 -12.24 4.65
C LEU A 132 10.87 -12.63 3.44
N ALA A 133 10.92 -13.88 2.99
CA ALA A 133 10.15 -14.34 1.84
C ALA A 133 8.64 -14.18 2.06
N GLN A 134 8.13 -14.51 3.25
CA GLN A 134 6.73 -14.29 3.62
C GLN A 134 6.35 -12.80 3.62
N ALA A 135 7.22 -11.95 4.20
CA ALA A 135 6.99 -10.51 4.25
C ALA A 135 6.99 -9.89 2.84
N VAL A 136 7.91 -10.31 1.96
CA VAL A 136 7.97 -9.90 0.55
C VAL A 136 6.67 -10.28 -0.17
N ARG A 137 6.22 -11.54 -0.09
CA ARG A 137 4.94 -11.96 -0.72
C ARG A 137 3.76 -11.16 -0.22
N ALA A 138 3.74 -10.82 1.08
CA ALA A 138 2.66 -10.05 1.66
C ALA A 138 2.56 -8.62 1.08
N VAL A 139 3.62 -8.06 0.48
CA VAL A 139 3.59 -6.74 -0.14
C VAL A 139 2.59 -6.67 -1.29
N ALA A 140 2.43 -7.73 -2.08
CA ALA A 140 1.50 -7.75 -3.21
C ALA A 140 0.02 -7.55 -2.79
N ARG A 141 -0.32 -7.82 -1.53
CA ARG A 141 -1.66 -7.62 -0.96
C ARG A 141 -1.75 -6.40 -0.03
N LEU A 142 -0.71 -5.59 0.07
CA LEU A 142 -0.76 -4.31 0.79
C LEU A 142 -1.44 -3.25 -0.08
N HIS A 143 -2.60 -2.78 0.36
CA HIS A 143 -3.32 -1.70 -0.30
C HIS A 143 -2.40 -0.48 -0.52
N ARG A 144 -2.38 0.05 -1.75
CA ARG A 144 -1.54 1.18 -2.24
C ARG A 144 -0.03 0.92 -2.37
N ALA A 145 0.48 -0.28 -2.06
CA ALA A 145 1.89 -0.59 -2.31
C ALA A 145 2.21 -0.52 -3.81
N ARG A 146 3.34 0.10 -4.15
CA ARG A 146 3.82 0.25 -5.53
C ARG A 146 5.31 -0.08 -5.68
N ALA A 147 6.09 0.10 -4.62
CA ALA A 147 7.50 -0.27 -4.61
C ALA A 147 7.88 -0.98 -3.31
N LEU A 148 8.84 -1.91 -3.41
CA LEU A 148 9.53 -2.56 -2.32
C LEU A 148 11.04 -2.27 -2.45
N VAL A 149 11.68 -1.91 -1.34
CA VAL A 149 13.13 -1.87 -1.21
C VAL A 149 13.59 -2.96 -0.24
N LEU A 150 14.43 -3.87 -0.73
CA LEU A 150 15.10 -4.89 0.06
C LEU A 150 16.49 -4.41 0.47
N ALA A 151 16.70 -4.20 1.77
CA ALA A 151 17.89 -3.59 2.32
C ALA A 151 18.63 -4.58 3.22
N GLY A 152 19.68 -5.22 2.71
CA GLY A 152 20.52 -6.12 3.50
C GLY A 152 21.91 -6.35 2.93
N ALA A 153 22.67 -7.22 3.60
CA ALA A 153 24.00 -7.63 3.15
C ALA A 153 24.00 -8.98 2.42
N LEU A 154 23.00 -9.84 2.67
CA LEU A 154 22.84 -11.14 2.04
C LEU A 154 21.35 -11.50 2.00
N MET A 155 20.78 -11.68 0.81
CA MET A 155 19.45 -12.25 0.62
C MET A 155 19.42 -13.12 -0.64
N GLY A 156 18.78 -14.28 -0.55
CA GLY A 156 18.69 -15.23 -1.64
C GLY A 156 17.66 -16.31 -1.36
N GLY A 157 17.75 -17.44 -2.07
CA GLY A 157 16.85 -18.57 -1.88
C GLY A 157 15.40 -18.19 -2.16
N ASP A 158 14.50 -18.50 -1.23
CA ASP A 158 13.07 -18.28 -1.40
C ASP A 158 12.68 -16.79 -1.46
N ILE A 159 13.51 -15.89 -0.91
CA ILE A 159 13.31 -14.44 -1.04
C ILE A 159 13.32 -14.04 -2.53
N SER A 160 14.21 -14.63 -3.32
CA SER A 160 14.31 -14.35 -4.77
C SER A 160 13.09 -14.84 -5.54
N ASN A 161 12.45 -15.92 -5.10
CA ASN A 161 11.20 -16.40 -5.69
C ASN A 161 10.06 -15.43 -5.36
N ALA A 162 9.93 -15.06 -4.08
CA ALA A 162 8.96 -14.06 -3.63
C ALA A 162 9.10 -12.72 -4.38
N VAL A 163 10.33 -12.28 -4.64
CA VAL A 163 10.60 -11.07 -5.45
C VAL A 163 10.03 -11.20 -6.86
N ARG A 164 10.21 -12.33 -7.53
CA ARG A 164 9.64 -12.54 -8.88
C ARG A 164 8.11 -12.54 -8.85
N GLU A 165 7.52 -13.22 -7.88
CA GLU A 165 6.06 -13.29 -7.70
C GLU A 165 5.44 -11.89 -7.54
N ILE A 166 6.00 -11.02 -6.70
CA ILE A 166 5.43 -9.68 -6.50
C ILE A 166 5.69 -8.71 -7.66
N ARG A 167 6.77 -8.93 -8.42
CA ARG A 167 7.02 -8.16 -9.65
C ARG A 167 5.98 -8.48 -10.72
N GLU A 168 5.59 -9.74 -10.83
CA GLU A 168 4.47 -10.16 -11.69
C GLU A 168 3.14 -9.52 -11.24
N ALA A 169 2.97 -9.29 -9.93
CA ALA A 169 1.85 -8.52 -9.37
C ALA A 169 1.97 -7.00 -9.57
N GLY A 170 3.00 -6.51 -10.26
CA GLY A 170 3.19 -5.09 -10.59
C GLY A 170 3.87 -4.24 -9.52
N ILE A 171 4.51 -4.85 -8.52
CA ILE A 171 5.32 -4.13 -7.53
C ILE A 171 6.75 -3.96 -8.05
N PHE A 172 7.25 -2.73 -8.10
CA PHE A 172 8.66 -2.49 -8.41
C PHE A 172 9.55 -2.95 -7.25
N VAL A 173 10.59 -3.71 -7.55
CA VAL A 173 11.52 -4.19 -6.51
C VAL A 173 12.91 -3.61 -6.74
N ILE A 174 13.39 -2.88 -5.74
CA ILE A 174 14.75 -2.36 -5.66
C ILE A 174 15.45 -3.12 -4.55
N CYS A 175 16.73 -3.40 -4.70
CA CYS A 175 17.52 -3.93 -3.59
C CYS A 175 18.84 -3.19 -3.43
N THR A 176 19.37 -3.19 -2.21
CA THR A 176 20.75 -2.79 -1.99
C THR A 176 21.69 -3.76 -2.68
N ASN A 177 22.89 -3.30 -3.06
CA ASN A 177 23.93 -4.19 -3.56
C ASN A 177 24.37 -5.14 -2.43
N MET A 178 24.00 -6.42 -2.57
CA MET A 178 24.12 -7.43 -1.52
C MET A 178 24.59 -8.77 -2.08
N ALA A 179 25.06 -9.67 -1.22
CA ALA A 179 25.31 -11.05 -1.59
C ALA A 179 24.00 -11.85 -1.77
N GLY A 180 24.08 -13.00 -2.44
CA GLY A 180 22.94 -13.88 -2.68
C GLY A 180 22.25 -13.62 -4.02
N SER A 181 21.07 -14.21 -4.22
CA SER A 181 20.39 -14.24 -5.53
C SER A 181 19.29 -13.19 -5.70
N VAL A 182 18.99 -12.39 -4.66
CA VAL A 182 18.00 -11.30 -4.76
C VAL A 182 18.40 -10.22 -5.77
N PRO A 183 19.68 -9.78 -5.87
CA PRO A 183 20.09 -8.79 -6.87
C PRO A 183 19.77 -9.18 -8.32
N ASP A 184 19.76 -10.47 -8.63
CA ASP A 184 19.44 -10.97 -9.97
C ASP A 184 17.92 -11.06 -10.22
N ALA A 185 17.12 -11.02 -9.15
CA ALA A 185 15.65 -11.08 -9.20
C ALA A 185 14.99 -9.69 -9.15
N ALA A 186 15.64 -8.69 -8.57
CA ALA A 186 15.14 -7.33 -8.45
C ALA A 186 15.07 -6.59 -9.81
N ASP A 187 14.30 -5.50 -9.89
CA ASP A 187 14.27 -4.63 -11.07
C ASP A 187 15.51 -3.74 -11.15
N VAL A 188 15.98 -3.24 -10.01
CA VAL A 188 17.13 -2.31 -9.91
C VAL A 188 17.97 -2.65 -8.68
N VAL A 189 19.29 -2.62 -8.83
CA VAL A 189 20.24 -2.81 -7.72
C VAL A 189 20.97 -1.49 -7.49
N VAL A 190 21.00 -1.02 -6.24
CA VAL A 190 21.58 0.27 -5.88
C VAL A 190 22.56 0.09 -4.72
N SER A 191 23.78 0.59 -4.86
CA SER A 191 24.82 0.39 -3.85
C SER A 191 24.62 1.28 -2.63
N ASP A 192 24.24 2.54 -2.84
CA ASP A 192 23.93 3.46 -1.75
C ASP A 192 22.48 3.25 -1.25
N PRO A 193 22.25 2.86 0.01
CA PRO A 193 20.91 2.65 0.53
C PRO A 193 20.08 3.95 0.56
N VAL A 194 20.70 5.12 0.75
CA VAL A 194 19.95 6.39 0.71
C VAL A 194 19.42 6.65 -0.70
N GLU A 195 20.26 6.52 -1.72
CA GLU A 195 19.86 6.60 -3.13
C GLU A 195 18.78 5.57 -3.49
N ALA A 196 18.87 4.34 -2.98
CA ALA A 196 17.85 3.32 -3.20
C ALA A 196 16.45 3.78 -2.75
N GLY A 197 16.37 4.48 -1.61
CA GLY A 197 15.14 5.07 -1.10
C GLY A 197 14.61 6.21 -1.99
N VAL A 198 15.50 7.10 -2.45
CA VAL A 198 15.16 8.19 -3.37
C VAL A 198 14.59 7.63 -4.68
N MET A 199 15.30 6.67 -5.28
CA MET A 199 14.88 6.03 -6.53
C MET A 199 13.54 5.30 -6.39
N ALA A 200 13.26 4.69 -5.24
CA ALA A 200 11.98 4.04 -4.98
C ALA A 200 10.79 4.99 -5.05
N VAL A 201 10.95 6.20 -4.48
CA VAL A 201 9.93 7.24 -4.56
C VAL A 201 9.82 7.78 -5.97
N MET A 202 10.94 8.09 -6.62
CA MET A 202 10.94 8.61 -7.99
C MET A 202 10.27 7.65 -8.98
N LEU A 203 10.40 6.33 -8.79
CA LEU A 203 9.77 5.33 -9.65
C LEU A 203 8.24 5.30 -9.58
N ILE A 204 7.67 5.69 -8.45
CA ILE A 204 6.23 5.66 -8.24
C ILE A 204 5.60 7.05 -8.31
N ALA A 205 6.40 8.10 -8.36
CA ALA A 205 5.95 9.48 -8.48
C ALA A 205 5.48 9.79 -9.90
N ASP A 206 4.27 10.31 -10.06
CA ASP A 206 3.73 10.72 -11.37
C ASP A 206 4.44 11.96 -11.93
N THR A 207 5.07 12.73 -11.04
CA THR A 207 5.74 14.00 -11.37
C THR A 207 7.23 13.83 -11.71
N ALA A 208 7.79 12.63 -11.55
CA ALA A 208 9.17 12.34 -11.90
C ALA A 208 9.28 11.84 -13.36
N SER A 209 10.32 12.25 -14.07
CA SER A 209 10.67 11.67 -15.39
C SER A 209 11.38 10.32 -15.28
N PHE A 210 11.64 9.87 -14.05
CA PHE A 210 12.33 8.63 -13.77
C PHE A 210 11.40 7.45 -14.02
N SER A 211 11.78 6.56 -14.94
CA SER A 211 10.96 5.43 -15.35
C SER A 211 11.73 4.13 -15.27
N ILE A 212 11.05 3.07 -14.82
CA ILE A 212 11.59 1.72 -14.73
C ILE A 212 12.12 1.22 -16.09
N GLU A 213 11.52 1.66 -17.20
CA GLU A 213 11.91 1.25 -18.56
C GLU A 213 13.35 1.65 -18.89
N HIS A 214 13.85 2.73 -18.30
CA HIS A 214 15.20 3.23 -18.55
C HIS A 214 16.26 2.60 -17.63
N VAL A 215 15.85 2.01 -16.50
CA VAL A 215 16.76 1.60 -15.43
C VAL A 215 16.70 0.12 -15.07
N ARG A 216 15.75 -0.64 -15.61
CA ARG A 216 15.60 -2.07 -15.35
C ARG A 216 16.88 -2.85 -15.68
N GLY A 217 17.30 -3.71 -14.76
CA GLY A 217 18.49 -4.54 -14.86
C GLY A 217 19.82 -3.78 -14.70
N ARG A 218 19.78 -2.47 -14.41
CA ARG A 218 20.99 -1.68 -14.16
C ARG A 218 21.40 -1.77 -12.68
N ARG A 219 22.69 -1.51 -12.46
CA ARG A 219 23.31 -1.37 -11.15
C ARG A 219 23.83 0.05 -10.99
N PHE A 220 23.57 0.67 -9.86
CA PHE A 220 24.01 2.02 -9.49
C PHE A 220 24.95 1.98 -8.28
#